data_AF-A0A2D8R8V3-F1
#
_entry.id   AF-A0A2D8R8V3-F1
#
_cell.length_a   1.000
_cell.length_b   1.000
_cell.length_c   1.000
_cell.angle_alpha   90.00
_cell.angle_beta   90.00
_cell.angle_gamma   90.00
#
_symmetry.space_group_name_H-M   'P 1'
#
loop_
_entity.id
_entity.type
_entity.pdbx_description
1 polymer ?
#
loop_
_entity_poly.entity_id
_entity_poly.type
_entity_poly.pdbx_seq_one_letter_code
_entity_poly.pdbx_strand_id
1 'polypeptide(L)' 'MAELGNWNASAAVRLPDASGYPSWTGSIALPTGKAVEWECIIRSESNPSQVIKWQSGANNRVTATAGATTRGQL' A
#
# COMPACT_ATOMS: atom_id res chain seq x y z
N MET A 1 -3.19 6.30 8.82
CA MET A 1 -2.54 7.35 8.02
C MET A 1 -3.44 7.65 6.85
N ALA A 2 -3.88 8.90 6.68
CA ALA A 2 -4.92 9.24 5.71
C ALA A 2 -4.43 9.07 4.26
N GLU A 3 -3.16 9.36 4.03
CA GLU A 3 -2.43 9.22 2.78
C GLU A 3 -2.30 7.76 2.32
N LEU A 4 -2.59 6.79 3.20
CA LEU A 4 -2.67 5.36 2.90
C LEU A 4 -4.09 4.80 3.02
N GLY A 5 -5.10 5.67 3.09
CA GLY A 5 -6.50 5.26 3.15
C GLY A 5 -7.01 4.85 4.54
N ASN A 6 -6.25 5.05 5.62
CA ASN A 6 -6.69 4.76 7.00
C ASN A 6 -7.27 3.34 7.19
N TRP A 7 -6.64 2.32 6.60
CA TRP A 7 -7.12 0.92 6.64
C TRP A 7 -8.49 0.67 5.99
N ASN A 8 -9.05 1.67 5.30
CA ASN A 8 -10.23 1.52 4.47
C ASN A 8 -9.80 1.10 3.05
N ALA A 9 -10.14 -0.12 2.65
CA ALA A 9 -9.82 -0.67 1.34
C ALA A 9 -10.29 0.21 0.18
N SER A 10 -11.45 0.87 0.32
CA SER A 10 -12.00 1.75 -0.71
C SER A 10 -11.20 3.04 -0.88
N ALA A 11 -10.40 3.41 0.12
CA ALA A 11 -9.48 4.55 0.08
C ALA A 11 -8.02 4.11 -0.11
N ALA A 12 -7.76 2.82 -0.40
CA ALA A 12 -6.41 2.32 -0.60
C ALA A 12 -5.75 2.95 -1.83
N VAL A 13 -4.45 3.20 -1.73
CA VAL A 13 -3.66 3.78 -2.80
C VAL A 13 -3.29 2.72 -3.82
N ARG A 14 -3.62 2.96 -5.09
CA ARG A 14 -3.28 2.07 -6.20
C ARG A 14 -1.80 2.19 -6.56
N LEU A 15 -1.12 1.04 -6.73
CA LEU A 15 0.23 0.97 -7.30
C LEU A 15 0.11 0.91 -8.84
N PRO A 16 0.53 1.95 -9.58
CA PRO A 16 0.20 2.08 -10.99
C PRO A 16 1.12 1.30 -11.94
N ASP A 17 2.38 1.06 -11.56
CA ASP A 17 3.34 0.35 -12.41
C ASP A 17 3.27 -1.15 -12.14
N ALA A 18 2.89 -1.89 -13.18
CA ALA A 18 2.77 -3.36 -13.20
C ALA A 18 3.66 -3.99 -14.29
N SER A 19 4.58 -3.21 -14.88
CA SER A 19 5.45 -3.68 -15.97
C SER A 19 6.35 -4.85 -15.56
N GLY A 20 6.66 -4.95 -14.25
CA GLY A 20 7.45 -6.02 -13.65
C GLY A 20 6.64 -7.15 -13.03
N TYR A 21 5.43 -7.46 -13.53
CA TYR A 21 4.58 -8.53 -13.00
C TYR A 21 5.39 -9.83 -12.73
N PRO A 22 5.28 -10.45 -11.54
CA PRO A 22 4.27 -10.27 -10.50
C PRO A 22 4.53 -9.15 -9.46
N SER A 23 5.37 -8.15 -9.78
CA SER A 23 5.59 -6.98 -8.93
C SER A 23 4.76 -5.78 -9.36
N TRP A 24 4.26 -5.03 -8.37
CA TRP A 24 3.62 -3.73 -8.55
C TRP A 24 4.35 -2.67 -7.75
N THR A 25 4.53 -1.48 -8.33
CA THR A 25 5.27 -0.38 -7.69
C THR A 25 4.54 0.96 -7.85
N GLY A 26 4.88 1.91 -6.99
CA GLY A 26 4.31 3.25 -6.97
C GLY A 26 5.06 4.14 -5.99
N SER A 27 4.82 5.44 -6.07
CA SER A 27 5.34 6.44 -5.13
C SER A 27 4.18 7.13 -4.42
N ILE A 28 4.31 7.31 -3.12
CA ILE A 28 3.28 7.91 -2.26
C ILE A 28 3.92 9.03 -1.45
N ALA A 29 3.31 10.20 -1.44
CA ALA A 29 3.73 11.30 -0.58
C ALA A 29 3.24 11.04 0.86
N LEU A 30 4.16 11.00 1.82
CA LEU A 30 3.87 10.80 3.24
C LEU A 30 4.50 11.91 4.07
N PRO A 31 3.91 12.28 5.23
CA PRO A 31 4.55 13.23 6.13
C PRO A 31 5.91 12.71 6.64
N THR A 32 6.96 13.52 6.45
CA THR A 32 8.33 13.17 6.84
C THR A 32 8.45 12.87 8.35
N GLY A 33 9.25 11.88 8.69
CA GLY A 33 9.56 11.47 10.06
C GLY A 33 8.50 10.61 10.74
N LYS A 34 7.41 10.24 10.05
CA LYS A 34 6.36 9.38 10.61
C LYS A 34 6.70 7.91 10.45
N ALA A 35 6.55 7.14 11.52
CA ALA A 35 6.48 5.69 11.44
C ALA A 35 5.10 5.30 10.87
N VAL A 36 5.11 4.48 9.83
CA VAL A 36 3.92 4.11 9.06
C VAL A 36 3.80 2.61 8.99
N GLU A 37 2.59 2.12 9.18
CA GLU A 37 2.21 0.73 8.95
C GLU A 37 1.35 0.63 7.71
N TRP A 38 1.53 -0.43 6.94
CA TRP A 38 0.80 -0.65 5.70
C TRP A 38 0.77 -2.14 5.33
N GLU A 39 -0.22 -2.52 4.53
CA GLU A 39 -0.36 -3.85 3.95
C GLU A 39 -0.71 -3.75 2.46
N CYS A 40 -0.32 -4.77 1.69
CA CYS A 40 -0.80 -4.92 0.33
C CYS A 40 -2.21 -5.52 0.32
N ILE A 41 -3.05 -5.06 -0.60
CA ILE A 41 -4.33 -5.71 -0.92
C ILE A 41 -4.48 -5.87 -2.43
N ILE A 42 -5.17 -6.94 -2.83
CA ILE A 42 -5.81 -7.03 -4.15
C ILE A 42 -7.28 -6.74 -3.90
N ARG A 43 -7.82 -5.70 -4.52
CA ARG A 43 -9.25 -5.34 -4.43
C ARG A 43 -9.89 -5.25 -5.80
N SER A 44 -11.21 -5.35 -5.84
CA SER A 44 -11.97 -5.04 -7.04
C SER A 44 -11.96 -3.52 -7.30
N GLU A 45 -11.79 -3.11 -8.56
CA GLU A 45 -11.98 -1.71 -8.94
C GLU A 45 -13.46 -1.39 -9.19
N SER A 46 -14.28 -2.38 -9.58
CA SER A 46 -15.73 -2.21 -9.72
C SER A 46 -16.45 -2.11 -8.37
N ASN A 47 -15.86 -2.69 -7.32
CA ASN A 47 -16.31 -2.54 -5.94
C ASN A 47 -15.10 -2.36 -5.01
N PRO A 48 -14.64 -1.11 -4.78
CA PRO A 48 -13.44 -0.81 -4.00
C PRO A 48 -13.46 -1.33 -2.55
N SER A 49 -14.64 -1.58 -1.98
CA SER A 49 -14.77 -2.16 -0.64
C SER A 49 -14.48 -3.67 -0.62
N GLN A 50 -14.53 -4.34 -1.79
CA GLN A 50 -14.31 -5.76 -1.90
C GLN A 50 -12.82 -6.07 -2.05
N VAL A 51 -12.20 -6.47 -0.93
CA VAL A 51 -10.85 -7.02 -0.93
C VAL A 51 -10.89 -8.49 -1.30
N ILE A 52 -10.16 -8.84 -2.36
CA ILE A 52 -10.00 -10.21 -2.88
C ILE A 52 -8.90 -10.93 -2.10
N LYS A 53 -7.81 -10.23 -1.79
CA LYS A 53 -6.67 -10.77 -1.05
C LYS A 53 -6.05 -9.70 -0.17
N TRP A 54 -5.81 -10.05 1.08
CA TRP A 54 -4.94 -9.30 1.99
C TRP A 54 -3.54 -9.91 1.96
N GLN A 55 -2.52 -9.08 2.20
CA GLN A 55 -1.20 -9.54 2.57
C GLN A 55 -1.31 -10.55 3.73
N SER A 56 -0.39 -11.53 3.74
CA SER A 56 -0.28 -12.46 4.85
C SER A 56 0.81 -12.02 5.84
N GLY A 57 0.64 -12.41 7.11
CA GLY A 57 1.60 -12.14 8.17
C GLY A 57 1.42 -10.78 8.83
N ALA A 58 2.52 -10.18 9.27
CA ALA A 58 2.51 -8.90 9.97
C ALA A 58 2.49 -7.72 8.99
N ASN A 59 2.00 -6.57 9.46
CA ASN A 59 2.05 -5.29 8.75
C ASN A 59 3.49 -4.92 8.37
N ASN A 60 3.65 -4.33 7.19
CA ASN A 60 4.90 -3.71 6.82
C ASN A 60 5.09 -2.41 7.61
N ARG A 61 6.33 -2.10 7.98
CA ARG A 61 6.69 -0.87 8.69
C ARG A 61 7.73 -0.09 7.91
N VAL A 62 7.56 1.23 7.84
CA VAL A 62 8.55 2.14 7.27
C VAL A 62 8.51 3.48 8.00
N THR A 63 9.68 4.09 8.21
CA THR A 63 9.75 5.50 8.61
C THR A 63 9.81 6.35 7.37
N ALA A 64 8.83 7.22 7.17
CA ALA A 64 8.74 8.08 5.99
C ALA A 64 9.89 9.09 5.98
N THR A 65 10.85 8.89 5.09
CA THR A 65 11.91 9.86 4.76
C THR A 65 11.98 10.00 3.23
N ALA A 66 12.56 11.10 2.74
CA ALA A 66 12.72 11.31 1.31
C ALA A 66 13.53 10.15 0.70
N GLY A 67 12.98 9.49 -0.31
CA GLY A 67 13.60 8.34 -0.97
C GLY A 67 13.51 7.01 -0.21
N ALA A 68 12.78 6.94 0.91
CA ALA A 68 12.55 5.67 1.60
C ALA A 68 11.84 4.67 0.70
N THR A 69 12.34 3.43 0.69
CA THR A 69 11.74 2.32 -0.04
C THR A 69 11.31 1.22 0.93
N THR A 70 10.14 0.65 0.71
CA THR A 70 9.62 -0.49 1.49
C THR A 70 8.91 -1.45 0.54
N ARG A 71 8.80 -2.72 0.93
CA ARG A 71 8.19 -3.79 0.13
C ARG A 71 7.32 -4.65 1.02
N GLY A 72 6.21 -5.11 0.46
CA GLY A 72 5.26 -6.04 1.07
C GLY A 72 5.13 -7.28 0.20
N GLN A 73 4.30 -8.21 0.64
CA GLN A 73 4.11 -9.51 -0.02
C GLN A 73 2.63 -9.86 -0.08
N LEU A 74 2.16 -10.37 -1.22
CA LEU A 74 0.78 -10.81 -1.44
C LEU A 74 0.69 -12.33 -1.50
#